data_AF-A0A7Y1UMJ0-F1
#
_entry.id   AF-A0A7Y1UMJ0-F1
#
_cell.length_a   1.000
_cell.length_b   1.000
_cell.length_c   1.000
_cell.angle_alpha   90.00
_cell.angle_beta   90.00
_cell.angle_gamma   90.00
#
_symmetry.space_group_name_H-M   'P 1'
#
loop_
_entity.id
_entity.type
_entity.pdbx_description
1 polymer ?
#
loop_
_entity_poly.entity_id
_entity_poly.type
_entity_poly.pdbx_seq_one_letter_code
_entity_poly.pdbx_strand_id
1 'polypeptide(L)' 'MLADMFNAARDAGRPVFMPFMTAGIPDLDASLAVFEQLADEGADAFELGIPYSDPLMDGPVIQEASARALEEGMTFLG' A
#
# COMPACT_ATOMS: atom_id res chain seq x y z
N MET A 1 1.40 -18.72 -3.74
CA MET A 1 2.48 -17.82 -3.25
C MET A 1 2.77 -16.73 -4.28
N LEU A 2 3.49 -15.67 -3.92
CA LEU A 2 3.92 -14.57 -4.83
C LEU A 2 4.43 -15.07 -6.20
N ALA A 3 5.22 -16.15 -6.21
CA ALA A 3 5.72 -16.74 -7.46
C ALA A 3 4.60 -17.19 -8.42
N ASP A 4 3.50 -17.75 -7.88
CA ASP A 4 2.36 -18.21 -8.69
C ASP A 4 1.62 -17.04 -9.32
N MET A 5 1.48 -15.92 -8.60
CA MET A 5 0.89 -14.68 -9.10
C MET A 5 1.72 -14.10 -10.26
N PHE A 6 3.05 -14.01 -10.11
CA PHE A 6 3.94 -13.58 -11.20
C PHE A 6 3.87 -14.52 -12.41
N ASN A 7 3.81 -15.84 -12.18
CA ASN A 7 3.64 -16.81 -13.26
C ASN A 7 2.32 -16.61 -13.99
N ALA A 8 1.21 -16.43 -13.27
CA ALA A 8 -0.11 -16.20 -13.87
C ALA A 8 -0.16 -14.92 -14.71
N ALA A 9 0.41 -13.80 -14.23
CA ALA A 9 0.48 -12.56 -15.01
C ALA A 9 1.33 -12.71 -16.29
N ARG A 10 2.48 -13.40 -16.18
CA ARG A 10 3.34 -13.71 -17.32
C ARG A 10 2.62 -14.59 -18.35
N ASP A 11 1.94 -15.64 -17.90
CA ASP A 11 1.21 -16.57 -18.76
C ASP A 11 0.00 -15.88 -19.43
N ALA A 12 -0.58 -14.88 -18.77
CA ALA A 12 -1.61 -14.00 -19.32
C ALA A 12 -1.05 -12.86 -20.23
N GLY A 13 0.26 -12.75 -20.40
CA GLY A 13 0.90 -11.75 -21.27
C GLY A 13 0.74 -10.30 -20.80
N ARG A 14 0.52 -10.08 -19.49
CA ARG A 14 0.37 -8.74 -18.90
C ARG A 14 1.40 -8.47 -17.79
N PRO A 15 1.75 -7.21 -17.52
CA PRO A 15 2.54 -6.89 -16.33
C PRO A 15 1.76 -7.19 -15.04
N VAL A 16 2.50 -7.32 -13.94
CA VAL A 16 1.95 -7.31 -12.59
C VAL A 16 1.71 -5.86 -12.17
N PHE A 17 0.55 -5.59 -11.58
CA PHE A 17 0.22 -4.31 -10.98
C PHE A 17 0.25 -4.44 -9.44
N MET A 18 1.20 -3.74 -8.80
CA MET A 18 1.34 -3.68 -7.35
C MET A 18 1.38 -2.22 -6.89
N PRO A 19 0.24 -1.64 -6.47
CA PRO A 19 0.22 -0.29 -5.92
C PRO A 19 0.87 -0.26 -4.52
N PHE A 20 1.57 0.85 -4.26
CA PHE A 20 2.07 1.21 -2.93
C PHE A 20 1.14 2.23 -2.28
N MET A 21 0.86 2.06 -0.98
CA MET A 21 0.17 3.07 -0.18
C MET A 21 0.62 3.00 1.29
N THR A 22 0.79 4.16 1.91
CA THR A 22 0.97 4.28 3.36
C THR A 22 -0.36 4.01 4.07
N ALA A 23 -0.36 3.06 4.99
CA ALA A 23 -1.54 2.72 5.79
C ALA A 23 -2.03 3.92 6.60
N GLY A 24 -3.34 4.10 6.70
CA GLY A 24 -3.94 5.19 7.47
C GLY A 24 -4.02 6.52 6.73
N ILE A 25 -3.86 6.55 5.40
CA ILE A 25 -4.05 7.76 4.58
C ILE A 25 -5.26 7.63 3.65
N PRO A 26 -6.18 8.61 3.61
CA PRO A 26 -6.22 9.82 4.44
C PRO A 26 -6.64 9.58 5.89
N ASP A 27 -7.18 8.40 6.20
CA ASP A 27 -7.47 7.86 7.54
C ASP A 27 -7.56 6.32 7.41
N LEU A 28 -7.74 5.59 8.53
CA LEU A 28 -7.77 4.12 8.52
C LEU A 28 -8.90 3.56 7.64
N ASP A 29 -10.13 4.02 7.82
CA ASP A 29 -11.31 3.49 7.13
C ASP A 29 -11.23 3.77 5.63
N ALA A 30 -10.83 4.98 5.25
CA ALA A 30 -10.65 5.36 3.85
C ALA A 30 -9.50 4.59 3.20
N SER A 31 -8.37 4.39 3.91
CA SER A 31 -7.25 3.62 3.38
C SER A 31 -7.64 2.17 3.08
N LEU A 32 -8.42 1.55 3.98
CA LEU A 32 -8.93 0.20 3.79
C LEU A 32 -9.87 0.11 2.58
N ALA A 33 -10.81 1.05 2.45
CA ALA A 33 -11.72 1.10 1.31
C ALA A 33 -10.98 1.21 -0.03
N VAL A 34 -9.87 1.95 -0.09
CA VAL A 34 -9.05 2.04 -1.31
C VAL A 34 -8.33 0.73 -1.61
N PHE A 35 -7.78 0.04 -0.61
CA PHE A 35 -7.17 -1.28 -0.82
C PHE A 35 -8.19 -2.30 -1.35
N GLU A 36 -9.39 -2.33 -0.77
CA GLU A 36 -10.48 -3.20 -1.24
C GLU A 36 -10.87 -2.88 -2.69
N GLN A 37 -11.05 -1.60 -3.02
CA GLN A 37 -11.39 -1.20 -4.39
C GLN A 37 -10.28 -1.56 -5.39
N LEU A 38 -9.00 -1.34 -5.04
CA LEU A 38 -7.89 -1.71 -5.91
C LEU A 38 -7.80 -3.23 -6.12
N ALA A 39 -8.17 -4.03 -5.11
CA ALA A 39 -8.22 -5.48 -5.24
C ALA A 39 -9.34 -5.89 -6.22
N ASP A 40 -10.52 -5.28 -6.11
CA ASP A 40 -11.64 -5.50 -7.02
C ASP A 40 -11.33 -5.05 -8.46
N GLU A 41 -10.51 -4.01 -8.63
CA GLU A 41 -10.08 -3.48 -9.94
C GLU A 41 -8.88 -4.25 -10.54
N GLY A 42 -8.35 -5.26 -9.84
CA GLY A 42 -7.36 -6.19 -10.39
C GLY A 42 -5.91 -5.91 -10.03
N ALA A 43 -5.65 -5.25 -8.89
CA ALA A 43 -4.32 -5.28 -8.27
C ALA A 43 -3.92 -6.72 -7.95
N ASP A 44 -2.70 -7.10 -8.33
CA ASP A 44 -2.18 -8.45 -8.13
C ASP A 44 -1.66 -8.65 -6.70
N ALA A 45 -1.07 -7.60 -6.13
CA ALA A 45 -0.59 -7.54 -4.76
C ALA A 45 -0.50 -6.07 -4.31
N PHE A 46 -0.16 -5.86 -3.04
CA PHE A 46 -0.02 -4.53 -2.44
C PHE A 46 1.33 -4.37 -1.76
N GLU A 47 1.92 -3.20 -1.91
CA GLU A 47 3.01 -2.74 -1.05
C GLU A 47 2.41 -1.84 0.04
N LEU A 48 2.24 -2.41 1.25
CA LEU A 48 1.70 -1.68 2.39
C LEU A 48 2.82 -0.97 3.15
N GLY A 49 2.85 0.36 3.06
CA GLY A 49 3.74 1.20 3.83
C GLY A 49 3.25 1.33 5.27
N ILE A 50 4.02 0.85 6.23
CA ILE A 50 3.73 1.08 7.65
C ILE A 50 4.36 2.43 8.02
N PRO A 51 3.57 3.39 8.51
CA PRO A 51 4.09 4.72 8.78
C PRO A 51 5.16 4.67 9.88
N TYR A 52 6.25 5.40 9.67
CA TYR A 52 7.44 5.38 10.52
C TYR A 52 7.91 6.81 10.81
N SER A 53 8.47 7.04 12.01
CA SER A 53 8.83 8.39 12.47
C SER A 53 10.04 8.98 11.75
N ASP A 54 10.93 8.14 11.23
CA ASP A 54 12.17 8.57 10.56
C ASP A 54 12.31 7.95 9.14
N PRO A 55 11.43 8.27 8.17
CA PRO A 55 11.37 7.64 6.84
C PRO A 55 12.43 8.19 5.86
N LEU A 56 13.71 8.13 6.25
CA LEU A 56 14.82 8.76 5.53
C LEU A 56 15.07 8.23 4.11
N MET A 57 14.58 7.02 3.82
CA MET A 57 14.77 6.36 2.52
C MET A 57 13.66 6.68 1.51
N ASP A 58 12.58 7.31 1.97
CA ASP A 58 11.41 7.59 1.16
C ASP A 58 11.44 8.97 0.52
N GLY A 59 10.71 9.15 -0.58
CA GLY A 59 10.51 10.45 -1.19
C GLY A 59 9.57 11.36 -0.37
N PRO A 60 9.58 12.68 -0.59
CA PRO A 60 8.85 13.65 0.25
C PRO A 60 7.35 13.36 0.37
N VAL A 61 6.71 12.83 -0.68
CA VAL A 61 5.29 12.46 -0.65
C VAL A 61 5.00 11.33 0.35
N ILE A 62 5.87 10.31 0.39
CA ILE A 62 5.71 9.16 1.30
C ILE A 62 6.12 9.55 2.72
N GLN A 63 7.13 10.40 2.88
CA GLN A 63 7.48 10.96 4.19
C GLN A 63 6.32 11.76 4.79
N GLU A 64 5.67 12.63 4.00
CA GLU A 64 4.50 13.40 4.42
C GLU A 64 3.32 12.48 4.78
N ALA A 65 3.03 11.49 3.94
CA ALA A 65 2.00 10.49 4.21
C ALA A 65 2.27 9.73 5.52
N SER A 66 3.53 9.37 5.81
CA SER A 66 3.89 8.69 7.05
C SER A 66 3.72 9.58 8.27
N ALA A 67 4.15 10.84 8.18
CA ALA A 67 3.98 11.81 9.26
C ALA A 67 2.50 12.02 9.59
N ARG A 68 1.67 12.23 8.56
CA ARG A 68 0.22 12.42 8.74
C ARG A 68 -0.46 11.19 9.34
N ALA A 69 -0.15 9.99 8.86
CA ALA A 69 -0.73 8.76 9.41
C ALA A 69 -0.40 8.59 10.90
N LEU A 70 0.83 8.92 11.32
CA LEU A 70 1.23 8.90 12.73
C LEU A 70 0.50 9.97 13.56
N GLU A 71 0.32 11.18 13.02
CA GLU A 71 -0.44 12.26 13.68
C GLU A 71 -1.90 11.87 13.91
N GLU A 72 -2.49 11.12 12.99
CA GLU A 72 -3.85 10.59 13.09
C GLU A 72 -3.95 9.31 13.95
N GLY A 73 -2.81 8.84 14.48
CA GLY A 73 -2.75 7.76 15.45
C GLY A 73 -2.60 6.35 14.87
N MET A 74 -2.31 6.21 13.57
CA MET A 74 -2.08 4.91 12.94
C MET A 74 -0.90 4.19 13.60
N THR A 75 -1.14 3.01 14.16
CA THR A 75 -0.09 2.13 14.69
C THR A 75 -0.25 0.68 14.23
N PHE A 76 0.68 -0.20 14.61
CA PHE A 76 0.56 -1.63 14.35
C PHE A 76 -0.68 -2.29 14.96
N LEU A 77 -1.24 -1.73 16.03
CA LEU A 77 -2.37 -2.32 16.77
C LEU A 77 -3.72 -1.68 16.40
N GLY A 78 -3.71 -0.69 15.52
CA GLY A 78 -4.77 0.31 15.34
C GLY A 78 -4.13 1.68 15.35
#